data_AF-A0A7W1Z9S6-F1
#
_entry.id   AF-A0A7W1Z9S6-F1
#
_cell.length_a   1.000
_cell.length_b   1.000
_cell.length_c   1.000
_cell.angle_alpha   90.00
_cell.angle_beta   90.00
_cell.angle_gamma   90.00
#
_symmetry.space_group_name_H-M   'P 1'
#
loop_
_entity.id
_entity.type
_entity.pdbx_description
1 polymer ?
#
loop_
_entity_poly.entity_id
_entity_poly.type
_entity_poly.pdbx_seq_one_letter_code
_entity_poly.pdbx_strand_id
1 'polypeptide(L)'
;MRVNELIDFLRDQPADSEVELAIVSPVDDDADDITVDRYVIDGVLPWSDAETESDDTVTIWLVGGDDDDVDAFLDAVEQNVDDDDEAPDEPA
;
A
#
# COMPACT_ATOMS: atom_id res chain seq x y z
N MET A 1 -5.15 10.76 -3.69
CA MET A 1 -5.17 11.40 -2.35
C MET A 1 -3.73 11.55 -1.91
N ARG A 2 -3.30 12.73 -1.43
CA ARG A 2 -1.94 12.93 -0.91
C ARG A 2 -1.86 12.63 0.57
N VAL A 3 -0.68 12.25 1.06
CA VAL A 3 -0.45 11.92 2.49
C VAL A 3 -0.86 13.07 3.41
N ASN A 4 -0.59 14.32 3.04
CA ASN A 4 -0.96 15.48 3.86
C ASN A 4 -2.48 15.65 4.01
N GLU A 5 -3.25 15.28 2.99
CA GLU A 5 -4.71 15.34 3.04
C GLU A 5 -5.26 14.21 3.92
N LEU A 6 -4.67 13.01 3.83
CA LEU A 6 -5.01 11.88 4.70
C LEU A 6 -4.73 12.20 6.18
N ILE A 7 -3.56 12.77 6.48
CA ILE A 7 -3.20 13.16 7.85
C ILE A 7 -4.19 14.19 8.40
N ASP A 8 -4.64 15.14 7.59
CA ASP A 8 -5.62 16.14 8.03
C ASP A 8 -6.96 15.49 8.45
N PHE A 9 -7.44 14.50 7.68
CA PHE A 9 -8.64 13.74 8.05
C PHE A 9 -8.45 12.90 9.32
N LEU A 10 -7.30 12.23 9.47
CA LEU A 10 -7.02 11.38 10.62
C LEU A 10 -6.75 12.18 11.89
N ARG A 11 -6.27 13.41 11.78
CA ARG A 11 -5.91 14.27 12.92
C ARG A 11 -7.08 14.60 13.84
N ASP A 12 -8.31 14.59 13.32
CA ASP A 12 -9.52 14.83 14.11
C ASP A 12 -10.00 13.58 14.87
N GLN A 13 -9.41 12.41 14.59
CA GLN A 13 -9.78 11.14 15.22
C GLN A 13 -8.98 10.86 16.51
N PRO A 14 -9.50 10.01 17.41
CA PRO A 14 -8.75 9.52 18.57
C PRO A 14 -7.45 8.83 18.15
N ALA A 15 -6.39 9.01 18.95
CA ALA A 15 -5.09 8.38 18.69
C ALA A 15 -5.10 6.84 18.81
N ASP A 16 -6.13 6.27 19.46
CA ASP A 16 -6.30 4.82 19.67
C ASP A 16 -7.31 4.21 18.67
N SER A 17 -7.73 4.98 17.65
CA SER A 17 -8.65 4.48 16.64
C SER A 17 -7.94 3.58 15.63
N GLU A 18 -8.55 2.44 15.34
CA GLU A 18 -8.10 1.50 14.31
C GLU A 18 -8.40 2.03 12.90
N VAL A 19 -7.51 1.75 11.95
CA VAL A 19 -7.65 2.14 10.54
C VAL A 19 -7.91 0.90 9.69
N GLU A 20 -9.04 0.90 8.98
CA GLU A 20 -9.45 -0.19 8.07
C GLU A 20 -9.60 0.34 6.63
N LEU A 21 -9.24 -0.51 5.66
CA LEU A 21 -9.49 -0.29 4.25
C LEU A 21 -10.76 -1.03 3.84
N ALA A 22 -11.72 -0.28 3.31
CA ALA A 22 -12.93 -0.84 2.71
C ALA A 22 -12.84 -0.77 1.18
N ILE A 23 -12.92 -1.93 0.52
CA ILE A 23 -13.00 -2.05 -0.94
C ILE A 23 -14.46 -2.32 -1.30
N VAL A 24 -15.08 -1.35 -1.97
CA VAL A 24 -16.45 -1.49 -2.46
C VAL A 24 -16.38 -2.05 -3.88
N SER A 25 -16.97 -3.23 -4.09
CA SER A 25 -17.07 -3.79 -5.43
C SER A 25 -17.93 -2.88 -6.32
N PRO A 26 -17.59 -2.73 -7.61
CA PRO A 26 -18.38 -1.94 -8.53
C PRO A 26 -19.81 -2.48 -8.58
N VAL A 27 -20.78 -1.58 -8.47
CA VAL A 27 -22.20 -1.92 -8.56
C VAL A 27 -22.66 -1.63 -9.98
N ASP A 28 -22.96 -2.68 -10.73
CA ASP A 28 -23.67 -2.53 -12.01
C ASP A 28 -25.14 -2.13 -11.74
N ASP A 29 -25.79 -1.45 -12.69
CA ASP A 29 -27.20 -1.04 -12.55
C ASP A 29 -28.17 -2.22 -12.33
N ASP A 30 -27.74 -3.44 -12.68
CA ASP A 30 -28.46 -4.71 -12.48
C ASP A 30 -28.03 -5.46 -11.21
N ALA A 31 -27.11 -4.92 -10.41
CA ALA A 31 -26.65 -5.55 -9.17
C ALA A 31 -27.61 -5.24 -8.01
N ASP A 32 -28.25 -6.28 -7.48
CA ASP A 32 -29.18 -6.16 -6.33
C ASP A 32 -28.47 -5.94 -4.98
N ASP A 33 -27.14 -6.08 -4.90
CA ASP A 33 -26.40 -5.99 -3.64
C ASP A 33 -25.01 -5.35 -3.81
N ILE A 34 -24.59 -4.56 -2.82
CA ILE A 34 -23.30 -3.88 -2.79
C ILE A 34 -22.38 -4.68 -1.86
N THR A 35 -21.39 -5.36 -2.43
CA THR A 35 -20.39 -6.05 -1.61
C THR A 35 -19.29 -5.10 -1.18
N VAL A 36 -18.99 -5.11 0.12
CA VAL A 36 -17.93 -4.31 0.73
C VAL A 36 -17.03 -5.23 1.51
N ASP A 37 -15.79 -5.35 1.06
CA ASP A 37 -14.74 -6.08 1.75
C ASP A 37 -13.97 -5.13 2.66
N ARG A 38 -13.71 -5.56 3.90
CA ARG A 38 -13.02 -4.75 4.91
C ARG A 38 -11.76 -5.46 5.36
N TYR A 39 -10.65 -4.72 5.36
CA TYR A 39 -9.34 -5.22 5.72
C TYR A 39 -8.72 -4.29 6.76
N VAL A 40 -8.16 -4.87 7.83
CA VAL A 40 -7.32 -4.11 8.77
C VAL A 40 -6.01 -3.78 8.06
N ILE A 41 -5.55 -2.53 8.20
CA ILE A 41 -4.24 -2.15 7.66
C ILE A 41 -3.18 -2.59 8.65
N ASP A 42 -2.32 -3.49 8.20
CA ASP A 42 -1.23 -4.05 9.02
C ASP A 42 0.16 -3.59 8.53
N GLY A 43 0.26 -3.17 7.25
CA GLY A 43 1.52 -2.69 6.66
C GLY A 43 1.38 -1.38 5.90
N VAL A 44 2.47 -0.59 5.90
CA VAL A 44 2.61 0.61 5.07
C VAL A 44 3.98 0.62 4.42
N LEU A 45 4.03 0.64 3.09
CA LEU A 45 5.29 0.56 2.33
C LEU A 45 5.37 1.66 1.27
N PRO A 46 6.54 2.28 1.07
CA PRO A 46 6.75 3.13 -0.09
C PRO A 46 6.83 2.27 -1.37
N TRP A 47 6.06 2.66 -2.38
CA TRP A 47 6.16 2.13 -3.73
C TRP A 47 6.90 3.10 -4.63
N SER A 48 7.98 2.60 -5.22
CA SER A 48 8.72 3.28 -6.29
C SER A 48 8.46 2.51 -7.58
N ASP A 49 7.68 3.11 -8.48
CA ASP A 49 7.49 2.52 -9.80
C ASP A 49 8.79 2.67 -10.59
N ALA A 50 9.50 1.57 -10.85
CA ALA A 50 10.80 1.58 -11.50
C ALA A 50 10.77 2.15 -12.94
N GLU A 51 9.58 2.36 -13.52
CA GLU A 51 9.41 2.95 -14.86
C GLU A 51 9.13 4.47 -14.83
N THR A 52 9.00 5.08 -13.64
CA THR A 52 8.89 6.54 -13.48
C THR A 52 10.24 7.14 -13.06
N GLU A 53 11.15 7.28 -14.03
CA GLU A 53 12.44 7.98 -13.83
C GLU A 53 12.31 9.52 -13.70
N SER A 54 11.12 10.09 -13.50
CA SER A 54 10.93 11.57 -13.60
C SER A 54 9.85 12.19 -12.72
N ASP A 55 9.44 11.58 -11.61
CA ASP A 55 8.59 12.30 -10.64
C ASP A 55 9.03 11.96 -9.21
N ASP A 56 9.55 12.95 -8.47
CA ASP A 56 9.91 12.88 -7.03
C ASP A 56 8.71 12.53 -6.11
N THR A 57 7.60 12.02 -6.65
CA THR A 57 6.39 11.69 -5.93
C THR A 57 6.43 10.25 -5.45
N VAL A 58 6.80 10.08 -4.18
CA VAL A 58 6.71 8.80 -3.47
C VAL A 58 5.23 8.41 -3.34
N THR A 59 4.86 7.25 -3.89
CA THR A 59 3.55 6.65 -3.67
C THR A 59 3.63 5.74 -2.46
N ILE A 60 2.67 5.84 -1.54
CA ILE A 60 2.63 4.98 -0.34
C ILE A 60 1.50 3.97 -0.51
N TRP A 61 1.80 2.69 -0.30
CA TRP A 61 0.83 1.61 -0.30
C TRP A 61 0.40 1.28 1.13
N LEU A 62 -0.90 1.13 1.33
CA LEU A 62 -1.49 0.62 2.57
C LEU A 62 -1.89 -0.83 2.31
N VAL A 63 -1.33 -1.76 3.08
CA VAL A 63 -1.51 -3.19 2.88
C VAL A 63 -2.35 -3.74 4.02
N GLY A 64 -3.41 -4.45 3.66
CA GLY A 64 -4.31 -5.12 4.60
C GLY A 64 -4.85 -6.41 3.96
N GLY A 65 -5.12 -7.40 4.78
CA GLY A 65 -5.43 -8.76 4.34
C GLY A 65 -5.55 -9.72 5.52
N ASP A 66 -5.47 -11.01 5.24
CA ASP A 66 -5.25 -12.02 6.27
C ASP A 66 -3.84 -11.89 6.85
N ASP A 67 -3.69 -12.07 8.17
CA ASP A 67 -2.45 -11.83 8.91
C ASP A 67 -1.28 -12.66 8.32
N ASP A 68 -1.52 -13.94 8.03
CA ASP A 68 -0.51 -14.84 7.47
C ASP A 68 -0.09 -14.44 6.04
N ASP A 69 -1.03 -13.95 5.23
CA ASP A 69 -0.76 -13.52 3.85
C ASP A 69 -0.04 -12.16 3.81
N VAL A 70 -0.39 -11.24 4.72
CA VAL A 70 0.28 -9.93 4.82
C VAL A 70 1.71 -10.09 5.32
N ASP A 71 1.93 -10.85 6.39
CA ASP A 71 3.27 -11.12 6.94
C ASP A 71 4.20 -11.73 5.88
N ALA A 72 3.70 -12.75 5.16
CA ALA A 72 4.45 -13.38 4.06
C ALA A 72 4.77 -12.39 2.92
N PHE A 73 3.85 -11.48 2.60
CA PHE A 73 4.08 -10.45 1.59
C PHE A 73 5.13 -9.42 2.04
N LEU A 74 5.06 -8.94 3.28
CA LEU A 74 6.01 -7.97 3.83
C LEU A 74 7.43 -8.55 3.83
N ASP A 75 7.61 -9.78 4.32
CA ASP A 75 8.91 -10.48 4.35
C ASP A 75 9.50 -10.63 2.94
N ALA A 76 8.66 -10.95 1.94
CA ALA A 76 9.09 -11.10 0.55
C ALA A 76 9.51 -9.76 -0.08
N VAL A 77 8.82 -8.66 0.23
CA VAL A 77 9.15 -7.32 -0.30
C VAL A 77 10.42 -6.78 0.35
N GLU A 78 10.60 -6.96 1.66
CA GLU A 78 11.82 -6.55 2.37
C GLU A 78 13.06 -7.21 1.74
N GLN A 79 13.02 -8.52 1.48
CA GLN A 79 14.12 -9.26 0.85
C GLN A 79 14.47 -8.80 -0.57
N ASN A 80 13.54 -8.20 -1.32
CA ASN A 80 13.83 -7.71 -2.67
C ASN A 80 14.54 -6.35 -2.67
N VAL A 81 14.39 -5.54 -1.62
CA VAL A 81 15.04 -4.22 -1.54
C VAL A 81 16.54 -4.35 -1.21
N ASP A 82 16.96 -5.45 -0.59
CA ASP A 82 18.35 -5.70 -0.21
C ASP A 82 19.23 -6.27 -1.35
N ASP A 83 18.67 -6.67 -2.50
CA ASP A 83 19.42 -7.34 -3.60
C ASP A 83 19.92 -6.35 -4.69
N ASP A 84 19.48 -5.09 -4.69
CA ASP A 84 19.79 -4.08 -5.74
C ASP A 84 21.13 -3.32 -5.57
N ASP A 85 21.99 -3.67 -4.58
CA ASP A 85 23.27 -2.98 -4.32
C ASP A 85 24.52 -3.68 -4.93
N GLU A 86 24.38 -4.78 -5.68
CA GLU A 86 25.55 -5.50 -6.26
C GLU A 86 25.75 -5.21 -7.75
N ALA A 87 26.45 -4.12 -8.07
CA ALA A 87 26.88 -3.78 -9.44
C ALA A 87 28.11 -4.61 -9.90
N PRO A 88 28.07 -5.28 -11.08
CA PRO A 88 29.28 -5.75 -11.73
C PRO A 88 29.76 -4.78 -12.84
N ASP A 89 30.97 -4.28 -12.61
CA ASP A 89 31.89 -3.47 -13.43
C ASP A 89 31.87 -3.76 -14.95
N GLU A 90 31.71 -2.72 -15.78
CA GLU A 90 31.97 -2.75 -17.23
C GLU A 90 33.45 -3.10 -17.51
N PRO A 91 33.74 -3.79 -18.64
CA PRO A 91 34.76 -3.17 -19.50
C PRO A 91 34.55 -3.29 -21.02
N ALA A 92 34.74 -2.12 -21.65
CA ALA A 92 35.45 -1.75 -22.89
C ALA A 92 34.89 -2.12 -24.27
#